data_AF-A0A7L2IFR0-F1
#
_entry.id   AF-A0A7L2IFR0-F1
#
_cell.length_a   1.000
_cell.length_b   1.000
_cell.length_c   1.000
_cell.angle_alpha   90.00
_cell.angle_beta   90.00
_cell.angle_gamma   90.00
#
_symmetry.space_group_name_H-M   'P 1'
#
loop_
_entity.id
_entity.type
_entity.pdbx_description
1 polymer ?
#
loop_
_entity_poly.entity_id
_entity_poly.type
_entity_poly.pdbx_seq_one_letter_code
_entity_poly.pdbx_strand_id
1 'polypeptide(L)'
;PLWLSDDDLQKMRLLAGGRVVSKVHVPAHGQVLRVGLQAVEDVEGDVLPDSLEVDCQDGRCGLIKRSTDLYEVLAFHLDRVLGLNRSLPAVARRFTSHLLPYSYTNGSLRPIIWWAPDLQHLDDANNDQNSCILGWLQYQEMLQSRGPVPLAGDAPCSGIARDEWSRLALFDFLLQVHDHLDRYCCGFQPDPSESCVEDMLHEKCQNPAEMVLVHILVRRSAPSRLVFIDNAGRPQHPEEQLNFRLLQGIDSFPTGAVSTLQSGRLQSLLLESLHMDQELWESQGGAEGLRPLLRTISRRAGVLLQYIQEHNLRVFQDFL
;
A
#
# COMPACT_ATOMS: atom_id res chain seq x y z
N PRO A 1 5.10 3.29 -20.12
CA PRO A 1 6.41 3.18 -19.43
C PRO A 1 6.71 1.72 -19.13
N LEU A 2 7.98 1.29 -19.00
CA LEU A 2 8.32 -0.13 -18.82
C LEU A 2 7.86 -0.72 -17.47
N TRP A 3 7.46 0.12 -16.50
CA TRP A 3 7.10 -0.31 -15.15
C TRP A 3 5.59 -0.36 -14.87
N LEU A 4 4.73 0.16 -15.76
CA LEU A 4 3.28 -0.06 -15.67
C LEU A 4 2.91 -1.16 -16.65
N SER A 5 2.30 -2.23 -16.16
CA SER A 5 1.79 -3.31 -17.00
C SER A 5 0.55 -2.85 -17.79
N ASP A 6 0.18 -3.60 -18.83
CA ASP A 6 -1.07 -3.32 -19.56
C ASP A 6 -2.30 -3.43 -18.64
N ASP A 7 -2.27 -4.38 -17.70
CA ASP A 7 -3.29 -4.55 -16.66
C ASP A 7 -3.37 -3.32 -15.73
N ASP A 8 -2.22 -2.77 -15.31
CA ASP A 8 -2.19 -1.52 -14.54
C ASP A 8 -2.83 -0.37 -15.32
N LEU A 9 -2.45 -0.19 -16.59
CA LEU A 9 -2.96 0.88 -17.44
C LEU A 9 -4.46 0.76 -17.68
N GLN A 10 -4.97 -0.45 -17.91
CA GLN A 10 -6.40 -0.70 -18.07
C GLN A 10 -7.17 -0.34 -16.80
N LYS A 11 -6.69 -0.77 -15.63
CA LYS A 11 -7.31 -0.48 -14.33
C LYS A 11 -7.28 1.00 -14.01
N MET A 12 -6.14 1.66 -14.21
CA MET A 12 -6.02 3.12 -14.03
C MET A 12 -7.02 3.89 -14.90
N ARG A 13 -7.20 3.52 -16.17
CA ARG A 13 -8.19 4.16 -17.06
C ARG A 13 -9.61 4.01 -16.53
N LEU A 14 -9.99 2.80 -16.07
CA LEU A 14 -11.32 2.58 -15.50
C LEU A 14 -11.51 3.36 -14.20
N LEU A 15 -10.51 3.38 -13.31
CA LEU A 15 -10.58 4.11 -12.05
C LEU A 15 -10.70 5.64 -12.27
N ALA A 16 -9.95 6.17 -13.22
CA ALA A 16 -9.92 7.61 -13.53
C ALA A 16 -11.20 8.08 -14.26
N GLY A 17 -11.64 7.33 -15.28
CA GLY A 17 -12.71 7.75 -16.19
C GLY A 17 -14.05 7.03 -16.02
N GLY A 18 -14.09 5.87 -15.37
CA GLY A 18 -15.26 5.01 -15.30
C GLY A 18 -16.44 5.68 -14.60
N ARG A 19 -17.64 5.54 -15.14
CA ARG A 19 -18.87 6.07 -14.55
C ARG A 19 -19.21 5.27 -13.29
N VAL A 20 -19.44 5.97 -12.17
CA VAL A 20 -19.93 5.33 -10.94
C VAL A 20 -21.38 4.91 -11.16
N VAL A 21 -21.66 3.61 -11.09
CA VAL A 21 -22.99 3.02 -11.32
C VAL A 21 -23.64 2.47 -10.05
N SER A 22 -22.83 2.15 -9.03
CA SER A 22 -23.29 1.59 -7.77
C SER A 22 -22.33 1.97 -6.63
N LYS A 23 -22.80 1.91 -5.39
CA LYS A 23 -22.00 2.18 -4.19
C LYS A 23 -22.45 1.35 -2.99
N VAL A 24 -21.52 1.04 -2.10
CA VAL A 24 -21.79 0.49 -0.77
C VAL A 24 -20.78 1.03 0.24
N HIS A 25 -21.24 1.25 1.47
CA HIS A 25 -20.35 1.57 2.58
C HIS A 25 -19.55 0.34 2.99
N VAL A 26 -18.26 0.54 3.26
CA VAL A 26 -17.44 -0.51 3.87
C VAL A 26 -17.73 -0.50 5.38
N PRO A 27 -18.17 -1.63 5.98
CA PRO A 27 -18.39 -1.71 7.42
C PRO A 27 -17.17 -1.25 8.21
N ALA A 28 -17.39 -0.60 9.36
CA ALA A 28 -16.35 -0.06 10.25
C ALA A 28 -15.36 0.95 9.62
N HIS A 29 -15.52 1.30 8.33
CA HIS A 29 -14.72 2.31 7.64
C HIS A 29 -15.62 3.40 7.03
N GLY A 30 -16.24 4.23 7.89
CA GLY A 30 -17.25 5.22 7.48
C GLY A 30 -16.79 6.28 6.47
N GLN A 31 -15.49 6.41 6.24
CA GLN A 31 -14.89 7.35 5.29
C GLN A 31 -14.30 6.67 4.03
N VAL A 32 -14.58 5.38 3.84
CA VAL A 32 -14.23 4.60 2.65
C VAL A 32 -15.52 4.12 1.98
N LEU A 33 -15.57 4.22 0.66
CA LEU A 33 -16.72 3.80 -0.13
C LEU A 33 -16.30 2.87 -1.26
N ARG A 34 -16.90 1.69 -1.32
CA ARG A 34 -16.73 0.77 -2.46
C ARG A 34 -17.75 1.13 -3.54
N VAL A 35 -17.28 1.26 -4.78
CA VAL A 35 -18.10 1.67 -5.92
C VAL A 35 -17.92 0.72 -7.10
N GLY A 36 -19.00 0.47 -7.83
CA GLY A 36 -18.95 -0.16 -9.15
C GLY A 36 -18.75 0.90 -10.23
N LEU A 37 -17.93 0.57 -11.21
CA LEU A 37 -17.48 1.43 -12.30
C LEU A 37 -17.82 0.79 -13.65
N GLN A 38 -18.38 1.56 -14.56
CA GLN A 38 -18.57 1.15 -15.94
C GLN A 38 -17.68 1.97 -16.86
N ALA A 39 -17.02 1.32 -17.83
CA ALA A 39 -16.25 2.03 -18.84
C ALA A 39 -17.19 2.93 -19.67
N VAL A 40 -16.70 4.09 -20.09
CA VAL A 40 -17.49 5.06 -20.88
C VAL A 40 -17.82 4.53 -22.28
N GLU A 41 -17.08 3.54 -22.77
CA GLU A 41 -17.27 2.93 -24.08
C GLU A 41 -18.29 1.77 -24.07
N ASP A 42 -18.64 1.23 -22.89
CA ASP A 42 -19.58 0.10 -22.71
C ASP A 42 -21.06 0.53 -22.83
N VAL A 43 -21.37 1.56 -23.63
CA VAL A 43 -22.71 2.19 -23.72
C VAL A 43 -23.67 1.42 -24.64
N GLU A 44 -23.20 0.42 -25.38
CA GLU A 44 -24.06 -0.45 -26.19
C GLU A 44 -24.65 -1.60 -25.35
N GLY A 45 -25.59 -1.26 -24.49
CA GLY A 45 -26.41 -2.23 -23.78
C GLY A 45 -26.92 -1.67 -22.46
N ASP A 46 -28.23 -1.40 -22.40
CA ASP A 46 -29.00 -0.99 -21.22
C ASP A 46 -29.11 -2.13 -20.17
N VAL A 47 -28.01 -2.85 -19.91
CA VAL A 47 -27.94 -3.84 -18.85
C VAL A 47 -27.57 -3.10 -17.58
N LEU A 48 -28.61 -2.70 -16.83
CA LEU A 48 -28.47 -2.33 -15.43
C LEU A 48 -27.71 -3.47 -14.73
N PRO A 49 -26.64 -3.16 -13.95
CA PRO A 49 -25.90 -4.21 -13.25
C PRO A 49 -26.83 -4.97 -12.31
N ASP A 50 -26.85 -6.30 -12.42
CA ASP A 50 -27.72 -7.19 -11.62
C ASP A 50 -27.45 -7.03 -10.12
N SER A 51 -26.20 -6.75 -9.72
CA SER A 51 -25.81 -6.32 -8.36
C SER A 51 -24.34 -5.84 -8.29
N LEU A 52 -24.00 -5.01 -7.28
CA LEU A 52 -22.62 -4.56 -7.03
C LEU A 52 -21.63 -5.72 -6.80
N GLU A 53 -22.09 -6.84 -6.22
CA GLU A 53 -21.21 -7.99 -5.98
C GLU A 53 -20.77 -8.65 -7.29
N VAL A 54 -21.65 -8.70 -8.30
CA VAL A 54 -21.30 -9.22 -9.64
C VAL A 54 -20.30 -8.28 -10.32
N ASP A 55 -20.54 -6.96 -10.31
CA ASP A 55 -19.61 -5.98 -10.86
C ASP A 55 -18.21 -6.08 -10.21
N CYS A 56 -18.16 -6.28 -8.90
CA CYS A 56 -16.89 -6.39 -8.18
C CYS A 56 -16.16 -7.71 -8.48
N GLN A 57 -16.88 -8.81 -8.71
CA GLN A 57 -16.28 -10.08 -9.15
C GLN A 57 -15.68 -9.97 -10.56
N ASP A 58 -16.31 -9.20 -11.44
CA ASP A 58 -15.82 -8.92 -12.79
C ASP A 58 -14.64 -7.92 -12.82
N GLY A 59 -14.15 -7.52 -11.65
CA GLY A 59 -13.07 -6.55 -11.54
C GLY A 59 -13.50 -5.19 -12.09
N ARG A 60 -14.67 -4.70 -11.70
CA ARG A 60 -15.15 -3.37 -12.11
C ARG A 60 -15.37 -2.44 -10.92
N CYS A 61 -14.72 -2.72 -9.79
CA CYS A 61 -14.90 -1.97 -8.56
C CYS A 61 -13.65 -1.20 -8.12
N GLY A 62 -13.89 -0.12 -7.38
CA GLY A 62 -12.85 0.65 -6.71
C GLY A 62 -13.25 1.06 -5.30
N LEU A 63 -12.26 1.36 -4.46
CA LEU A 63 -12.39 1.92 -3.13
C LEU A 63 -12.01 3.39 -3.15
N ILE A 64 -12.97 4.28 -2.92
CA ILE A 64 -12.72 5.70 -2.73
C ILE A 64 -12.33 5.92 -1.26
N LYS A 65 -11.11 6.40 -1.00
CA LYS A 65 -10.64 6.72 0.37
C LYS A 65 -10.76 8.21 0.69
N ARG A 66 -10.18 8.63 1.83
CA ARG A 66 -10.20 10.01 2.31
C ARG A 66 -9.33 10.88 1.42
N SER A 67 -9.65 12.17 1.33
CA SER A 67 -8.81 13.12 0.59
C SER A 67 -7.40 13.27 1.19
N THR A 68 -7.24 12.98 2.48
CA THR A 68 -5.94 12.95 3.17
C THR A 68 -5.07 11.77 2.77
N ASP A 69 -5.66 10.72 2.19
CA ASP A 69 -4.96 9.49 1.80
C ASP A 69 -4.40 9.57 0.36
N LEU A 70 -4.35 10.77 -0.25
CA LEU A 70 -3.95 10.95 -1.66
C LEU A 70 -2.59 10.34 -2.00
N TYR A 71 -1.71 10.22 -1.01
CA TYR A 71 -0.39 9.59 -1.15
C TYR A 71 -0.43 8.08 -1.46
N GLU A 72 -1.58 7.41 -1.33
CA GLU A 72 -1.81 6.06 -1.87
C GLU A 72 -1.47 5.97 -3.37
N VAL A 73 -1.75 7.05 -4.12
CA VAL A 73 -1.42 7.11 -5.55
C VAL A 73 0.09 7.12 -5.75
N LEU A 74 0.82 7.94 -4.98
CA LEU A 74 2.28 7.94 -4.99
C LEU A 74 2.86 6.58 -4.63
N ALA A 75 2.29 5.93 -3.61
CA ALA A 75 2.71 4.61 -3.16
C ALA A 75 2.56 3.55 -4.27
N PHE A 76 1.45 3.57 -5.00
CA PHE A 76 1.27 2.72 -6.18
C PHE A 76 2.34 2.95 -7.25
N HIS A 77 2.60 4.21 -7.61
CA HIS A 77 3.64 4.52 -8.61
C HIS A 77 5.05 4.15 -8.13
N LEU A 78 5.35 4.29 -6.84
CA LEU A 78 6.62 3.89 -6.23
C LEU A 78 6.82 2.38 -6.29
N ASP A 79 5.80 1.60 -5.93
CA ASP A 79 5.84 0.14 -6.00
C ASP A 79 6.22 -0.34 -7.40
N ARG A 80 5.59 0.24 -8.43
CA ARG A 80 5.85 -0.10 -9.84
C ARG A 80 7.25 0.33 -10.29
N VAL A 81 7.69 1.55 -9.96
CA VAL A 81 9.05 2.03 -10.29
C VAL A 81 10.15 1.18 -9.62
N LEU A 82 9.89 0.67 -8.42
CA LEU A 82 10.81 -0.24 -7.72
C LEU A 82 10.73 -1.69 -8.22
N GLY A 83 9.75 -2.02 -9.05
CA GLY A 83 9.51 -3.38 -9.55
C GLY A 83 8.96 -4.34 -8.49
N LEU A 84 8.37 -3.82 -7.40
CA LEU A 84 7.83 -4.66 -6.33
C LEU A 84 6.56 -5.36 -6.79
N ASN A 85 5.67 -4.66 -7.51
CA ASN A 85 4.43 -5.19 -8.06
C ASN A 85 3.54 -5.85 -6.99
N ARG A 86 3.29 -5.14 -5.87
CA ARG A 86 2.50 -5.65 -4.72
C ARG A 86 1.35 -4.74 -4.32
N SER A 87 1.45 -3.43 -4.52
CA SER A 87 0.33 -2.52 -4.32
C SER A 87 -0.71 -2.61 -5.46
N LEU A 88 -1.94 -2.22 -5.14
CA LEU A 88 -3.06 -2.19 -6.07
C LEU A 88 -3.07 -0.89 -6.90
N PRO A 89 -3.53 -0.93 -8.17
CA PRO A 89 -3.66 0.28 -8.98
C PRO A 89 -4.47 1.36 -8.26
N ALA A 90 -3.91 2.57 -8.20
CA ALA A 90 -4.52 3.71 -7.56
C ALA A 90 -4.36 4.94 -8.45
N VAL A 91 -5.41 5.77 -8.50
CA VAL A 91 -5.40 7.05 -9.20
C VAL A 91 -6.07 8.13 -8.36
N ALA A 92 -5.71 9.38 -8.60
CA ALA A 92 -6.39 10.54 -8.05
C ALA A 92 -7.60 10.88 -8.91
N ARG A 93 -8.73 11.21 -8.27
CA ARG A 93 -9.96 11.56 -8.97
C ARG A 93 -10.81 12.54 -8.17
N ARG A 94 -11.36 13.54 -8.86
CA ARG A 94 -12.48 14.34 -8.35
C ARG A 94 -13.78 13.67 -8.77
N PHE A 95 -14.63 13.43 -7.79
CA PHE A 95 -15.90 12.77 -8.01
C PHE A 95 -17.02 13.80 -8.17
N THR A 96 -17.89 13.56 -9.14
CA THR A 96 -19.05 14.42 -9.44
C THR A 96 -20.36 13.63 -9.55
N SER A 97 -20.31 12.30 -9.36
CA SER A 97 -21.49 11.44 -9.49
C SER A 97 -22.54 11.76 -8.44
N HIS A 98 -23.78 11.97 -8.88
CA HIS A 98 -24.94 12.20 -8.03
C HIS A 98 -25.27 11.02 -7.11
N LEU A 99 -24.75 9.82 -7.40
CA LEU A 99 -24.90 8.66 -6.51
C LEU A 99 -24.09 8.83 -5.22
N LEU A 100 -23.02 9.61 -5.24
CA LEU A 100 -22.09 9.74 -4.13
C LEU A 100 -22.57 10.82 -3.12
N PRO A 101 -22.32 10.65 -1.82
CA PRO A 101 -22.61 11.70 -0.84
C PRO A 101 -21.82 12.98 -1.11
N TYR A 102 -22.35 14.13 -0.69
CA TYR A 102 -21.69 15.44 -0.88
C TYR A 102 -20.25 15.48 -0.35
N SER A 103 -19.96 14.77 0.75
CA SER A 103 -18.59 14.66 1.28
C SER A 103 -17.58 14.10 0.27
N TYR A 104 -18.03 13.33 -0.72
CA TYR A 104 -17.20 12.78 -1.80
C TYR A 104 -17.20 13.63 -3.06
N THR A 105 -18.17 14.55 -3.23
CA THR A 105 -18.35 15.38 -4.44
C THR A 105 -18.18 16.88 -4.18
N ASN A 106 -17.58 17.25 -3.05
CA ASN A 106 -17.32 18.64 -2.64
C ASN A 106 -16.16 19.30 -3.42
N GLY A 107 -15.71 18.68 -4.51
CA GLY A 107 -14.57 19.12 -5.30
C GLY A 107 -13.21 18.67 -4.76
N SER A 108 -13.10 18.06 -3.58
CA SER A 108 -11.83 17.53 -3.07
C SER A 108 -11.31 16.39 -3.95
N LEU A 109 -10.00 16.39 -4.17
CA LEU A 109 -9.31 15.28 -4.82
C LEU A 109 -9.21 14.09 -3.86
N ARG A 110 -9.46 12.88 -4.36
CA ARG A 110 -9.43 11.65 -3.56
C ARG A 110 -8.72 10.54 -4.32
N PRO A 111 -7.97 9.67 -3.63
CA PRO A 111 -7.52 8.43 -4.24
C PRO A 111 -8.71 7.49 -4.43
N ILE A 112 -8.72 6.78 -5.55
CA ILE A 112 -9.53 5.59 -5.76
C ILE A 112 -8.61 4.43 -6.11
N ILE A 113 -8.71 3.37 -5.34
CA ILE A 113 -7.86 2.18 -5.42
C ILE A 113 -8.66 1.04 -6.01
N TRP A 114 -8.03 0.21 -6.83
CA TRP A 114 -8.63 -1.00 -7.36
C TRP A 114 -9.17 -1.91 -6.25
N TRP A 115 -10.40 -2.40 -6.41
CA TRP A 115 -10.93 -3.45 -5.55
C TRP A 115 -10.56 -4.83 -6.12
N ALA A 116 -9.65 -5.54 -5.45
CA ALA A 116 -9.28 -6.90 -5.84
C ALA A 116 -10.24 -7.92 -5.18
N PRO A 117 -11.11 -8.62 -5.95
CA PRO A 117 -12.17 -9.47 -5.39
C PRO A 117 -11.66 -10.76 -4.75
N ASP A 118 -10.43 -11.16 -5.06
CA ASP A 118 -9.76 -12.34 -4.53
C ASP A 118 -8.81 -12.02 -3.37
N LEU A 119 -8.81 -10.79 -2.84
CA LEU A 119 -8.20 -10.52 -1.54
C LEU A 119 -8.81 -11.42 -0.49
N GLN A 120 -7.95 -12.03 0.32
CA GLN A 120 -8.35 -12.91 1.40
C GLN A 120 -8.41 -12.12 2.70
N HIS A 121 -9.60 -12.01 3.28
CA HIS A 121 -9.77 -11.47 4.62
C HIS A 121 -10.11 -12.60 5.58
N LEU A 122 -9.60 -12.53 6.80
CA LEU A 122 -10.12 -13.29 7.93
C LEU A 122 -11.53 -12.81 8.26
N ASP A 123 -12.36 -13.75 8.72
CA ASP A 123 -13.63 -13.42 9.36
C ASP A 123 -13.34 -13.04 10.82
N ASP A 124 -12.72 -11.86 11.02
CA ASP A 124 -12.40 -11.33 12.35
C ASP A 124 -13.24 -10.09 12.70
N ALA A 125 -13.58 -9.98 13.98
CA ALA A 125 -14.41 -8.90 14.49
C ALA A 125 -13.67 -7.56 14.60
N ASN A 126 -12.33 -7.59 14.55
CA ASN A 126 -11.49 -6.41 14.75
C ASN A 126 -11.28 -5.61 13.45
N ASN A 127 -11.61 -6.19 12.30
CA ASN A 127 -11.52 -5.54 11.00
C ASN A 127 -10.11 -4.98 10.74
N ASP A 128 -9.09 -5.71 11.21
CA ASP A 128 -7.67 -5.40 11.03
C ASP A 128 -7.20 -5.69 9.60
N GLN A 129 -8.12 -6.15 8.73
CA GLN A 129 -7.92 -6.49 7.33
C GLN A 129 -6.72 -7.41 7.11
N ASN A 130 -6.65 -8.49 7.88
CA ASN A 130 -5.59 -9.50 7.77
C ASN A 130 -6.07 -10.73 7.00
N SER A 131 -5.17 -11.41 6.29
CA SER A 131 -5.37 -12.78 5.78
C SER A 131 -4.96 -13.84 6.80
N CYS A 132 -4.18 -13.44 7.81
CA CYS A 132 -3.65 -14.29 8.86
C CYS A 132 -3.27 -13.48 10.10
N ILE A 133 -3.39 -14.07 11.29
CA ILE A 133 -3.08 -13.39 12.57
C ILE A 133 -1.57 -13.52 12.85
N LEU A 134 -0.85 -12.40 12.98
CA LEU A 134 0.59 -12.44 13.23
C LEU A 134 1.00 -11.45 14.31
N GLY A 135 1.59 -11.95 15.39
CA GLY A 135 2.20 -11.13 16.43
C GLY A 135 3.62 -10.68 16.07
N TRP A 136 4.11 -9.61 16.69
CA TRP A 136 5.47 -9.10 16.46
C TRP A 136 6.55 -10.15 16.76
N LEU A 137 6.44 -10.86 17.89
CA LEU A 137 7.42 -11.90 18.25
C LEU A 137 7.43 -13.07 17.24
N GLN A 138 6.24 -13.49 16.79
CA GLN A 138 6.10 -14.56 15.79
C GLN A 138 6.67 -14.13 14.42
N TYR A 139 6.41 -12.88 14.01
CA TYR A 139 7.00 -12.30 12.82
C TYR A 139 8.53 -12.32 12.88
N GLN A 140 9.12 -11.88 14.00
CA GLN A 140 10.58 -11.86 14.18
C GLN A 140 11.18 -13.27 14.19
N GLU A 141 10.52 -14.24 14.80
CA GLU A 141 10.95 -15.65 14.79
C GLU A 141 10.93 -16.24 13.37
N MET A 142 9.85 -15.97 12.61
CA MET A 142 9.72 -16.39 11.22
C MET A 142 10.86 -15.81 10.36
N LEU A 143 11.21 -14.53 10.54
CA LEU A 143 12.36 -13.91 9.88
C LEU A 143 13.71 -14.48 10.29
N GLN A 144 13.85 -15.19 11.40
CA GLN A 144 15.13 -15.83 11.77
C GLN A 144 15.26 -17.24 11.20
N SER A 145 14.15 -17.94 11.00
CA SER A 145 14.15 -19.29 10.45
C SER A 145 14.65 -19.33 8.99
N ARG A 146 15.78 -20.01 8.76
CA ARG A 146 16.36 -20.24 7.41
C ARG A 146 15.98 -21.61 6.82
N GLY A 147 15.13 -22.35 7.49
CA GLY A 147 14.63 -23.67 7.07
C GLY A 147 13.12 -23.76 7.27
N PRO A 148 12.47 -24.84 6.79
CA PRO A 148 11.05 -25.05 7.02
C PRO A 148 10.80 -25.05 8.53
N VAL A 149 10.04 -24.07 9.01
CA VAL A 149 9.56 -24.04 10.39
C VAL A 149 8.80 -25.35 10.60
N PRO A 150 9.11 -26.14 11.66
CA PRO A 150 8.34 -27.33 11.97
C PRO A 150 6.86 -26.94 12.07
N LEU A 151 5.98 -27.76 11.51
CA LEU A 151 4.52 -27.70 11.63
C LEU A 151 4.08 -27.91 13.09
N ALA A 152 4.55 -27.08 14.01
CA ALA A 152 4.05 -26.98 15.35
C ALA A 152 2.89 -25.97 15.34
N GLY A 153 1.74 -26.46 14.85
CA GLY A 153 0.52 -25.69 14.73
C GLY A 153 0.48 -24.80 13.51
N ASP A 154 -0.73 -24.54 13.00
CA ASP A 154 -1.04 -23.62 11.91
C ASP A 154 -0.49 -22.21 12.19
N ALA A 155 0.80 -21.98 11.93
CA ALA A 155 1.42 -20.66 12.04
C ALA A 155 0.73 -19.77 11.00
N PRO A 156 -0.04 -18.74 11.39
CA PRO A 156 -1.12 -18.23 10.55
C PRO A 156 -0.65 -17.68 9.19
N CYS A 157 0.61 -17.25 9.06
CA CYS A 157 1.17 -16.67 7.83
C CYS A 157 2.32 -17.47 7.21
N SER A 158 2.52 -18.74 7.59
CA SER A 158 3.67 -19.56 7.14
C SER A 158 3.78 -19.79 5.63
N GLY A 159 2.69 -19.60 4.89
CA GLY A 159 2.67 -19.70 3.43
C GLY A 159 3.28 -18.50 2.71
N ILE A 160 3.48 -17.37 3.39
CA ILE A 160 4.02 -16.14 2.80
C ILE A 160 5.52 -16.30 2.58
N ALA A 161 5.97 -16.03 1.36
CA ALA A 161 7.38 -16.16 1.02
C ALA A 161 8.21 -15.12 1.78
N ARG A 162 9.39 -15.54 2.28
CA ARG A 162 10.26 -14.71 3.13
C ARG A 162 10.64 -13.39 2.48
N ASP A 163 10.90 -13.41 1.18
CA ASP A 163 11.29 -12.27 0.38
C ASP A 163 10.18 -11.22 0.25
N GLU A 164 8.90 -11.59 0.45
CA GLU A 164 7.79 -10.64 0.50
C GLU A 164 7.89 -9.69 1.69
N TRP A 165 8.35 -10.16 2.85
CA TRP A 165 8.61 -9.31 4.01
C TRP A 165 9.72 -8.31 3.76
N SER A 166 10.75 -8.69 3.00
CA SER A 166 11.80 -7.78 2.54
C SER A 166 11.26 -6.71 1.59
N ARG A 167 10.33 -7.06 0.69
CA ARG A 167 9.67 -6.10 -0.20
C ARG A 167 8.81 -5.11 0.59
N LEU A 168 8.02 -5.62 1.54
CA LEU A 168 7.17 -4.80 2.41
C LEU A 168 8.02 -3.83 3.24
N ALA A 169 9.04 -4.33 3.95
CA ALA A 169 9.90 -3.50 4.79
C ALA A 169 10.62 -2.39 3.99
N LEU A 170 11.09 -2.69 2.77
CA LEU A 170 11.69 -1.68 1.89
C LEU A 170 10.67 -0.59 1.53
N PHE A 171 9.48 -1.00 1.12
CA PHE A 171 8.41 -0.10 0.70
C PHE A 171 7.93 0.79 1.85
N ASP A 172 7.62 0.16 2.98
CA ASP A 172 7.16 0.80 4.21
C ASP A 172 8.21 1.75 4.77
N PHE A 173 9.51 1.41 4.70
CA PHE A 173 10.57 2.32 5.13
C PHE A 173 10.67 3.57 4.24
N LEU A 174 10.53 3.44 2.92
CA LEU A 174 10.59 4.63 2.05
C LEU A 174 9.39 5.56 2.28
N LEU A 175 8.21 4.99 2.46
CA LEU A 175 6.97 5.74 2.68
C LEU A 175 6.73 6.14 4.14
N GLN A 176 7.42 5.50 5.08
CA GLN A 176 7.14 5.53 6.52
C GLN A 176 5.70 5.09 6.83
N VAL A 177 5.26 4.01 6.17
CA VAL A 177 4.04 3.28 6.53
C VAL A 177 4.39 2.39 7.72
N HIS A 178 4.02 2.83 8.93
CA HIS A 178 4.36 2.07 10.13
C HIS A 178 3.28 1.07 10.54
N ASP A 179 2.04 1.26 10.12
CA ASP A 179 0.90 0.52 10.66
C ASP A 179 1.01 -1.01 10.41
N HIS A 180 1.61 -1.42 9.30
CA HIS A 180 1.80 -2.83 8.97
C HIS A 180 2.64 -3.60 10.00
N LEU A 181 3.83 -3.06 10.32
CA LEU A 181 4.86 -3.77 11.09
C LEU A 181 5.11 -3.16 12.48
N ASP A 182 4.67 -1.92 12.70
CA ASP A 182 4.86 -1.14 13.92
C ASP A 182 3.67 -0.21 14.20
N ARG A 183 2.45 -0.77 14.17
CA ARG A 183 1.18 -0.10 14.54
C ARG A 183 1.22 0.72 15.84
N TYR A 184 2.12 0.36 16.74
CA TYR A 184 2.26 0.96 18.07
C TYR A 184 3.28 2.11 18.11
N CYS A 185 3.91 2.45 16.98
CA CYS A 185 4.97 3.46 16.87
C CYS A 185 6.14 3.23 17.83
N CYS A 186 6.56 1.98 18.03
CA CYS A 186 7.64 1.67 18.97
C CYS A 186 9.04 1.97 18.42
N GLY A 187 9.17 2.16 17.10
CA GLY A 187 10.46 2.39 16.44
C GLY A 187 10.91 3.85 16.37
N PHE A 188 10.12 4.79 16.89
CA PHE A 188 10.44 6.22 16.92
C PHE A 188 9.70 6.90 18.08
N GLN A 189 9.95 8.21 18.30
CA GLN A 189 9.20 9.00 19.26
C GLN A 189 7.97 9.59 18.56
N PRO A 190 6.74 9.08 18.78
CA PRO A 190 5.58 9.60 18.06
C PRO A 190 5.20 11.01 18.51
N ASP A 191 4.71 11.81 17.56
CA ASP A 191 3.99 13.05 17.85
C ASP A 191 2.65 12.71 18.55
N PRO A 192 2.12 13.58 19.44
CA PRO A 192 0.83 13.33 20.09
C PRO A 192 -0.36 13.13 19.13
N SER A 193 -0.27 13.61 17.88
CA SER A 193 -1.29 13.42 16.85
C SER A 193 -1.17 12.10 16.07
N GLU A 194 -0.17 11.27 16.37
CA GLU A 194 -0.05 9.94 15.81
C GLU A 194 -1.18 9.04 16.34
N SER A 195 -1.86 8.30 15.45
CA SER A 195 -3.00 7.45 15.84
C SER A 195 -2.64 6.41 16.91
N CYS A 196 -1.41 5.87 16.89
CA CYS A 196 -0.92 4.96 17.92
C CYS A 196 -0.88 5.60 19.33
N VAL A 197 -0.78 6.94 19.43
CA VAL A 197 -0.82 7.68 20.69
C VAL A 197 -2.26 8.04 21.04
N GLU A 198 -3.03 8.57 20.08
CA GLU A 198 -4.45 8.92 20.29
C GLU A 198 -5.28 7.71 20.74
N ASP A 199 -4.99 6.54 20.17
CA ASP A 199 -5.66 5.27 20.50
C ASP A 199 -5.03 4.54 21.69
N MET A 200 -4.06 5.16 22.38
CA MET A 200 -3.35 4.61 23.56
C MET A 200 -2.63 3.28 23.27
N LEU A 201 -2.30 3.00 22.01
CA LEU A 201 -1.61 1.78 21.59
C LEU A 201 -0.14 1.81 22.01
N HIS A 202 0.51 2.98 21.97
CA HIS A 202 1.94 3.14 22.26
C HIS A 202 2.36 2.63 23.64
N GLU A 203 1.45 2.59 24.63
CA GLU A 203 1.74 2.03 25.96
C GLU A 203 2.17 0.56 25.90
N LYS A 204 1.71 -0.19 24.88
CA LYS A 204 2.07 -1.59 24.65
C LYS A 204 3.51 -1.78 24.16
N CYS A 205 4.24 -0.70 23.85
CA CYS A 205 5.66 -0.77 23.49
C CYS A 205 6.55 -1.45 24.53
N GLN A 206 6.09 -1.51 25.79
CA GLN A 206 6.78 -2.18 26.89
C GLN A 206 6.68 -3.72 26.84
N ASN A 207 5.69 -4.27 26.13
CA ASN A 207 5.45 -5.71 26.06
C ASN A 207 5.28 -6.19 24.60
N PRO A 208 6.35 -6.66 23.95
CA PRO A 208 6.30 -7.15 22.57
C PRO A 208 5.32 -8.30 22.31
N ALA A 209 4.90 -9.03 23.35
CA ALA A 209 3.93 -10.12 23.22
C ALA A 209 2.49 -9.64 22.96
N GLU A 210 2.19 -8.37 23.25
CA GLU A 210 0.87 -7.77 23.02
C GLU A 210 0.74 -7.10 21.65
N MET A 211 1.83 -7.06 20.87
CA MET A 211 1.88 -6.39 19.59
C MET A 211 1.46 -7.33 18.47
N VAL A 212 0.53 -6.86 17.63
CA VAL A 212 0.09 -7.53 16.41
C VAL A 212 0.44 -6.72 15.16
N LEU A 213 0.63 -7.42 14.06
CA LEU A 213 0.73 -6.85 12.73
C LEU A 213 -0.68 -6.72 12.13
N VAL A 214 -0.88 -5.72 11.29
CA VAL A 214 -2.16 -5.49 10.60
C VAL A 214 -1.97 -5.26 9.11
N HIS A 215 -3.09 -5.37 8.38
CA HIS A 215 -3.13 -5.25 6.92
C HIS A 215 -2.18 -6.22 6.19
N ILE A 216 -1.92 -7.37 6.82
CA ILE A 216 -1.14 -8.47 6.24
C ILE A 216 -2.05 -9.26 5.31
N LEU A 217 -2.07 -8.86 4.04
CA LEU A 217 -2.97 -9.43 3.04
C LEU A 217 -2.26 -10.26 1.98
N VAL A 218 -2.97 -11.28 1.49
CA VAL A 218 -2.62 -12.07 0.31
C VAL A 218 -3.84 -12.21 -0.59
N ARG A 219 -3.61 -12.62 -1.85
CA ARG A 219 -4.69 -13.03 -2.76
C ARG A 219 -4.92 -14.52 -2.65
N ARG A 220 -6.18 -14.98 -2.74
CA ARG A 220 -6.52 -16.41 -2.84
C ARG A 220 -5.82 -17.09 -4.02
N SER A 221 -5.61 -16.36 -5.11
CA SER A 221 -4.91 -16.85 -6.31
C SER A 221 -3.38 -16.96 -6.14
N ALA A 222 -2.81 -16.28 -5.14
CA ALA A 222 -1.37 -16.23 -4.89
C ALA A 222 -1.10 -16.06 -3.38
N PRO A 223 -1.39 -17.08 -2.55
CA PRO A 223 -1.38 -16.96 -1.08
C PRO A 223 0.03 -16.80 -0.49
N SER A 224 1.08 -16.97 -1.30
CA SER A 224 2.46 -16.77 -0.88
C SER A 224 2.99 -15.35 -1.11
N ARG A 225 2.17 -14.46 -1.70
CA ARG A 225 2.55 -13.09 -2.07
C ARG A 225 1.71 -12.08 -1.30
N LEU A 226 2.39 -11.12 -0.70
CA LEU A 226 1.73 -10.02 0.01
C LEU A 226 1.01 -9.10 -0.97
N VAL A 227 -0.02 -8.41 -0.50
CA VAL A 227 -0.64 -7.28 -1.18
C VAL A 227 -0.54 -6.07 -0.27
N PHE A 228 -0.01 -4.97 -0.80
CA PHE A 228 0.20 -3.76 -0.03
C PHE A 228 -1.05 -2.87 -0.13
N ILE A 229 -1.71 -2.64 1.00
CA ILE A 229 -2.88 -1.76 1.13
C ILE A 229 -2.59 -0.70 2.20
N ASP A 230 -3.44 0.34 2.30
CA ASP A 230 -3.29 1.40 3.30
C ASP A 230 -1.92 2.09 3.29
N ASN A 231 -1.44 2.38 2.08
CA ASN A 231 -0.07 2.80 1.79
C ASN A 231 0.13 4.32 1.79
N ALA A 232 -0.81 5.12 2.32
CA ALA A 232 -0.73 6.58 2.27
C ALA A 232 0.59 7.12 2.89
N GLY A 233 1.17 6.39 3.85
CA GLY A 233 2.48 6.69 4.41
C GLY A 233 2.53 8.05 5.11
N ARG A 234 3.76 8.51 5.40
CA ARG A 234 4.03 9.77 6.12
C ARG A 234 5.09 10.60 5.40
N PRO A 235 4.69 11.39 4.41
CA PRO A 235 5.66 12.14 3.59
C PRO A 235 6.35 13.27 4.36
N GLN A 236 5.76 13.77 5.45
CA GLN A 236 6.34 14.78 6.32
C GLN A 236 7.09 14.18 7.53
N HIS A 237 7.18 12.85 7.64
CA HIS A 237 7.90 12.21 8.74
C HIS A 237 9.36 12.66 8.79
N PRO A 238 9.87 13.15 9.95
CA PRO A 238 11.22 13.68 10.06
C PRO A 238 12.30 12.63 9.76
N GLU A 239 13.40 13.05 9.14
CA GLU A 239 14.49 12.16 8.73
C GLU A 239 15.25 11.60 9.95
N GLU A 240 15.35 12.39 11.01
CA GLU A 240 15.97 12.02 12.28
C GLU A 240 15.12 11.05 13.13
N GLN A 241 13.87 10.81 12.73
CA GLN A 241 12.92 9.92 13.42
C GLN A 241 12.48 8.74 12.55
N LEU A 242 13.20 8.44 11.46
CA LEU A 242 12.83 7.31 10.59
C LEU A 242 12.69 6.01 11.39
N ASN A 243 11.63 5.28 11.11
CA ASN A 243 11.30 4.06 11.82
C ASN A 243 12.15 2.88 11.32
N PHE A 244 13.33 2.69 11.93
CA PHE A 244 14.21 1.56 11.62
C PHE A 244 13.70 0.21 12.14
N ARG A 245 12.69 0.19 13.03
CA ARG A 245 12.07 -1.05 13.50
C ARG A 245 11.43 -1.83 12.36
N LEU A 246 10.98 -1.14 11.30
CA LEU A 246 10.46 -1.75 10.07
C LEU A 246 11.48 -2.69 9.39
N LEU A 247 12.78 -2.44 9.58
CA LEU A 247 13.87 -3.23 8.99
C LEU A 247 14.34 -4.37 9.91
N GLN A 248 13.82 -4.45 11.14
CA GLN A 248 14.32 -5.39 12.13
C GLN A 248 14.09 -6.85 11.70
N GLY A 249 15.17 -7.64 11.69
CA GLY A 249 15.15 -9.05 11.27
C GLY A 249 15.23 -9.26 9.75
N ILE A 250 15.11 -8.21 8.94
CA ILE A 250 15.27 -8.28 7.49
C ILE A 250 16.75 -8.44 7.16
N ASP A 251 17.09 -9.50 6.41
CA ASP A 251 18.49 -9.85 6.10
C ASP A 251 18.82 -9.80 4.60
N SER A 252 17.85 -9.42 3.76
CA SER A 252 18.07 -9.24 2.34
C SER A 252 17.02 -8.35 1.67
N PHE A 253 17.33 -7.77 0.50
CA PHE A 253 16.44 -6.94 -0.29
C PHE A 253 16.44 -7.30 -1.79
N PRO A 254 15.37 -6.97 -2.54
CA PRO A 254 15.28 -7.25 -3.97
C PRO A 254 16.33 -6.45 -4.77
N THR A 255 17.09 -7.15 -5.61
CA THR A 255 18.17 -6.56 -6.41
C THR A 255 17.63 -5.51 -7.38
N GLY A 256 16.44 -5.72 -7.94
CA GLY A 256 15.80 -4.75 -8.84
C GLY A 256 15.57 -3.40 -8.15
N ALA A 257 14.91 -3.42 -6.99
CA ALA A 257 14.62 -2.20 -6.24
C ALA A 257 15.92 -1.53 -5.77
N VAL A 258 16.86 -2.28 -5.17
CA VAL A 258 18.14 -1.74 -4.69
C VAL A 258 18.92 -1.09 -5.83
N SER A 259 18.97 -1.71 -7.01
CA SER A 259 19.62 -1.14 -8.20
C SER A 259 18.95 0.15 -8.66
N THR A 260 17.61 0.21 -8.63
CA THR A 260 16.87 1.44 -8.93
C THR A 260 17.22 2.56 -7.95
N LEU A 261 17.28 2.27 -6.65
CA LEU A 261 17.67 3.24 -5.62
C LEU A 261 19.12 3.74 -5.85
N GLN A 262 20.06 2.82 -6.09
CA GLN A 262 21.47 3.14 -6.33
C GLN A 262 21.71 3.94 -7.61
N SER A 263 20.82 3.80 -8.61
CA SER A 263 20.97 4.50 -9.89
C SER A 263 20.87 6.03 -9.79
N GLY A 264 20.33 6.56 -8.68
CA GLY A 264 20.05 7.99 -8.52
C GLY A 264 18.90 8.51 -9.39
N ARG A 265 18.19 7.63 -10.13
CA ARG A 265 17.10 8.00 -11.05
C ARG A 265 15.71 7.89 -10.43
N LEU A 266 15.59 7.58 -9.14
CA LEU A 266 14.30 7.35 -8.49
C LEU A 266 13.33 8.54 -8.70
N GLN A 267 13.80 9.76 -8.51
CA GLN A 267 12.99 10.96 -8.70
C GLN A 267 12.50 11.12 -10.15
N SER A 268 13.37 10.93 -11.15
CA SER A 268 12.97 11.09 -12.56
C SER A 268 11.99 10.00 -12.98
N LEU A 269 12.23 8.75 -12.57
CA LEU A 269 11.33 7.63 -12.85
C LEU A 269 9.96 7.83 -12.20
N LEU A 270 9.91 8.33 -10.96
CA LEU A 270 8.66 8.66 -10.29
C LEU A 270 7.92 9.80 -10.99
N LEU A 271 8.61 10.86 -11.43
CA LEU A 271 7.98 11.94 -12.19
C LEU A 271 7.37 11.43 -13.51
N GLU A 272 8.10 10.59 -14.25
CA GLU A 272 7.60 9.97 -15.48
C GLU A 272 6.39 9.07 -15.22
N SER A 273 6.41 8.32 -14.11
CA SER A 273 5.32 7.45 -13.70
C SER A 273 4.08 8.25 -13.29
N LEU A 274 4.25 9.24 -12.41
CA LEU A 274 3.17 10.08 -11.85
C LEU A 274 2.51 10.96 -12.90
N HIS A 275 3.23 11.33 -13.97
CA HIS A 275 2.62 12.06 -15.08
C HIS A 275 1.49 11.27 -15.77
N MET A 276 1.42 9.95 -15.60
CA MET A 276 0.31 9.15 -16.11
C MET A 276 -1.01 9.39 -15.36
N ASP A 277 -0.95 9.96 -14.15
CA ASP A 277 -2.10 10.43 -13.40
C ASP A 277 -2.21 11.95 -13.53
N GLN A 278 -2.97 12.41 -14.54
CA GLN A 278 -3.07 13.83 -14.87
C GLN A 278 -3.74 14.64 -13.74
N GLU A 279 -4.73 14.07 -13.06
CA GLU A 279 -5.45 14.77 -12.00
C GLU A 279 -4.53 15.01 -10.78
N LEU A 280 -3.74 14.00 -10.39
CA LEU A 280 -2.70 14.18 -9.38
C LEU A 280 -1.66 15.19 -9.87
N TRP A 281 -1.11 14.98 -11.07
CA TRP A 281 -0.04 15.79 -11.63
C TRP A 281 -0.38 17.29 -11.64
N GLU A 282 -1.53 17.64 -12.23
CA GLU A 282 -1.98 19.03 -12.32
C GLU A 282 -2.29 19.61 -10.94
N SER A 283 -2.96 18.85 -10.07
CA SER A 283 -3.29 19.32 -8.71
C SER A 283 -2.08 19.63 -7.84
N GLN A 284 -0.95 18.97 -8.10
CA GLN A 284 0.30 19.17 -7.39
C GLN A 284 1.19 20.23 -8.06
N GLY A 285 0.75 20.92 -9.11
CA GLY A 285 1.57 21.90 -9.82
C GLY A 285 2.64 21.27 -10.73
N GLY A 286 2.36 20.06 -11.22
CA GLY A 286 3.23 19.29 -12.10
C GLY A 286 4.53 18.86 -11.42
N ALA A 287 5.59 18.77 -12.21
CA ALA A 287 6.89 18.29 -11.73
C ALA A 287 7.41 19.11 -10.54
N GLU A 288 7.36 20.43 -10.63
CA GLU A 288 7.95 21.32 -9.62
C GLU A 288 7.30 21.18 -8.25
N GLY A 289 5.98 21.05 -8.17
CA GLY A 289 5.31 20.87 -6.88
C GLY A 289 5.41 19.43 -6.33
N LEU A 290 5.66 18.43 -7.17
CA LEU A 290 5.99 17.06 -6.72
C LEU A 290 7.45 16.92 -6.25
N ARG A 291 8.39 17.73 -6.74
CA ARG A 291 9.84 17.60 -6.42
C ARG A 291 10.17 17.58 -4.92
N PRO A 292 9.58 18.40 -4.02
CA PRO A 292 9.89 18.35 -2.59
C PRO A 292 9.59 16.96 -2.00
N LEU A 293 8.42 16.42 -2.29
CA LEU A 293 7.98 15.09 -1.84
C LEU A 293 8.92 13.98 -2.35
N LEU A 294 9.25 14.00 -3.65
CA LEU A 294 10.14 12.99 -4.24
C LEU A 294 11.58 13.11 -3.74
N ARG A 295 12.03 14.31 -3.36
CA ARG A 295 13.31 14.52 -2.68
C ARG A 295 13.33 13.86 -1.31
N THR A 296 12.25 13.95 -0.54
CA THR A 296 12.13 13.24 0.75
C THR A 296 12.28 11.73 0.57
N ILE A 297 11.57 11.14 -0.40
CA ILE A 297 11.69 9.70 -0.70
C ILE A 297 13.12 9.34 -1.12
N SER A 298 13.75 10.16 -1.95
CA SER A 298 15.14 9.93 -2.40
C SER A 298 16.15 10.02 -1.26
N ARG A 299 15.94 10.91 -0.27
CA ARG A 299 16.79 10.96 0.93
C ARG A 299 16.64 9.72 1.79
N ARG A 300 15.40 9.28 2.04
CA ARG A 300 15.11 8.03 2.76
C ARG A 300 15.72 6.82 2.04
N ALA A 301 15.69 6.78 0.71
CA ALA A 301 16.39 5.76 -0.07
C ALA A 301 17.91 5.78 0.18
N GLY A 302 18.52 6.95 0.28
CA GLY A 302 19.93 7.09 0.67
C GLY A 302 20.21 6.49 2.06
N VAL A 303 19.37 6.80 3.04
CA VAL A 303 19.45 6.25 4.39
C VAL A 303 19.31 4.72 4.39
N LEU A 304 18.35 4.18 3.62
CA LEU A 304 18.18 2.72 3.48
C LEU A 304 19.39 2.05 2.85
N LEU A 305 19.97 2.64 1.80
CA LEU A 305 21.17 2.11 1.15
C LEU A 305 22.37 2.11 2.10
N GLN A 306 22.54 3.16 2.90
CA GLN A 306 23.55 3.22 3.95
C GLN A 306 23.30 2.11 4.99
N TYR A 307 22.06 1.93 5.45
CA TYR A 307 21.70 0.87 6.38
C TYR A 307 22.04 -0.53 5.85
N ILE A 308 21.71 -0.81 4.58
CA ILE A 308 22.04 -2.06 3.88
C ILE A 308 23.55 -2.31 3.88
N GLN A 309 24.34 -1.28 3.59
CA GLN A 309 25.80 -1.37 3.55
C GLN A 309 26.40 -1.60 4.94
N GLU A 310 26.01 -0.80 5.94
CA GLU A 310 26.54 -0.87 7.30
C GLU A 310 26.24 -2.21 7.98
N HIS A 311 25.08 -2.80 7.69
CA HIS A 311 24.65 -4.07 8.26
C HIS A 311 24.98 -5.29 7.39
N ASN A 312 25.68 -5.10 6.26
CA ASN A 312 26.05 -6.15 5.31
C ASN A 312 24.85 -7.00 4.85
N LEU A 313 23.72 -6.35 4.59
CA LEU A 313 22.50 -7.04 4.17
C LEU A 313 22.64 -7.53 2.73
N ARG A 314 22.05 -8.71 2.45
CA ARG A 314 22.18 -9.35 1.14
C ARG A 314 21.22 -8.74 0.13
N VAL A 315 21.44 -9.03 -1.14
CA VAL A 315 20.43 -8.80 -2.19
C VAL A 315 20.07 -10.11 -2.87
N PHE A 316 18.81 -10.26 -3.29
CA PHE A 316 18.32 -11.44 -4.01
C PHE A 316 17.77 -11.07 -5.38
N GLN A 317 17.82 -11.98 -6.34
CA GLN A 317 17.23 -11.77 -7.67
C GLN A 317 15.71 -11.91 -7.59
N ASP A 318 15.01 -10.95 -8.20
CA ASP A 318 13.57 -11.06 -8.40
C ASP A 318 13.31 -12.02 -9.57
N PHE A 319 12.56 -13.09 -9.31
CA PHE A 319 11.90 -13.84 -10.37
C PHE A 319 10.56 -13.16 -10.63
N LEU A 320 10.45 -12.46 -11.77
CA LEU A 320 9.20 -11.87 -12.26
C LEU A 320 8.22 -12.97 -12.65
#